data_AF-A0AAJ1R534-F1
#
_entry.id   AF-A0AAJ1R534-F1
#
_cell.length_a   1.000
_cell.length_b   1.000
_cell.length_c   1.000
_cell.angle_alpha   90.00
_cell.angle_beta   90.00
_cell.angle_gamma   90.00
#
_symmetry.space_group_name_H-M   'P 1'
#
loop_
_entity.id
_entity.type
_entity.pdbx_description
1 polymer ?
#
loop_
_entity_poly.entity_id
_entity_poly.type
_entity_poly.pdbx_seq_one_letter_code
_entity_poly.pdbx_strand_id
1 'polypeptide(L)'
;MNIIKPKLFVITLFLLIISAFVTFIFIPQPFKIQGGSCYQGIAVFFTNIIMIFCLMMLSISFFLAFIGRNKIALIISYFSLFCWIFWAFVSSTKYPMQGLLYFSFFSFANFLSIFYLIKAKEVRNQKE
;
A
#
# COMPACT_ATOMS: atom_id res chain seq x y z
N MET A 1 -25.71 -1.79 13.96
CA MET A 1 -25.08 -1.09 12.81
C MET A 1 -23.86 -0.32 13.33
N ASN A 2 -22.73 -0.28 12.60
CA ASN A 2 -21.65 0.73 12.72
C ASN A 2 -20.46 0.67 13.73
N ILE A 3 -20.19 -0.38 14.51
CA ILE A 3 -18.96 -0.38 15.36
C ILE A 3 -17.68 -0.76 14.57
N ILE A 4 -17.83 -1.52 13.49
CA ILE A 4 -16.70 -2.07 12.71
C ILE A 4 -16.07 -1.02 11.77
N LYS A 5 -16.88 -0.10 11.23
CA LYS A 5 -16.45 0.94 10.28
C LYS A 5 -15.41 1.92 10.86
N PRO A 6 -15.60 2.51 12.07
CA PRO A 6 -14.63 3.45 12.62
C PRO A 6 -13.31 2.77 13.00
N LYS A 7 -13.35 1.55 13.56
CA LYS A 7 -12.12 0.81 13.90
C LYS A 7 -11.27 0.55 12.67
N LEU A 8 -11.88 0.18 11.54
CA LEU A 8 -11.16 -0.05 10.31
C LEU A 8 -10.55 1.22 9.73
N PHE A 9 -11.31 2.31 9.74
CA PHE A 9 -10.84 3.60 9.27
C PHE A 9 -9.62 4.07 10.08
N VAL A 10 -9.65 3.92 11.40
CA VAL A 10 -8.50 4.25 12.27
C VAL A 10 -7.30 3.36 11.99
N ILE A 11 -7.48 2.05 11.82
CA ILE A 11 -6.38 1.12 11.50
C ILE A 11 -5.76 1.48 10.14
N THR A 12 -6.58 1.78 9.13
CA THR A 12 -6.12 2.20 7.81
C THR A 12 -5.37 3.53 7.87
N LEU A 13 -5.90 4.52 8.59
CA LEU A 13 -5.26 5.82 8.77
C LEU A 13 -3.91 5.67 9.48
N PHE A 14 -3.85 4.81 10.50
CA PHE A 14 -2.62 4.48 11.20
C PHE A 14 -1.59 3.79 10.29
N LEU A 15 -2.02 2.82 9.48
CA LEU A 15 -1.19 2.17 8.48
C LEU A 15 -0.67 3.17 7.42
N LEU A 16 -1.49 4.14 7.01
CA LEU A 16 -1.10 5.23 6.11
C LEU A 16 -0.04 6.12 6.74
N ILE A 17 -0.21 6.54 8.00
CA ILE A 17 0.75 7.39 8.71
C ILE A 17 2.08 6.65 8.89
N ILE A 18 2.04 5.38 9.35
CA ILE A 18 3.24 4.55 9.46
C ILE A 18 3.91 4.39 8.09
N SER A 19 3.13 4.13 7.04
CA SER A 19 3.68 3.94 5.70
C SER A 19 4.35 5.21 5.17
N ALA A 20 3.73 6.38 5.35
CA ALA A 20 4.33 7.66 4.99
C ALA A 20 5.60 7.92 5.81
N PHE A 21 5.56 7.66 7.12
CA PHE A 21 6.72 7.80 8.01
C PHE A 21 7.88 6.91 7.56
N VAL A 22 7.61 5.62 7.28
CA VAL A 22 8.59 4.68 6.75
C VAL A 22 9.09 5.12 5.37
N THR A 23 8.21 5.66 4.52
CA THR A 23 8.54 6.16 3.17
C THR A 23 9.54 7.30 3.20
N PHE A 24 9.36 8.28 4.10
CA PHE A 24 10.21 9.48 4.11
C PHE A 24 11.44 9.32 5.02
N ILE A 25 11.35 8.53 6.09
CA ILE A 25 12.41 8.41 7.10
C ILE A 25 13.26 7.16 6.90
N PHE A 26 12.68 6.05 6.46
CA PHE A 26 13.32 4.73 6.38
C PHE A 26 13.70 4.28 4.95
N ILE A 27 13.84 5.19 3.98
CA ILE A 27 14.47 4.84 2.70
C ILE A 27 15.84 4.22 3.01
N PRO A 28 16.11 2.95 2.62
CA PRO A 28 17.35 2.28 3.01
C PRO A 28 18.56 3.07 2.51
N GLN A 29 19.65 3.12 3.28
CA GLN A 29 20.84 3.87 2.90
C GLN A 29 21.42 3.57 1.50
N PRO A 30 21.36 2.35 0.92
CA PRO A 30 21.76 2.15 -0.48
C PRO A 30 20.88 2.90 -1.50
N PHE A 31 19.68 3.33 -1.12
CA PHE A 31 18.84 4.26 -1.89
C PHE A 31 19.10 5.73 -1.53
N LYS A 32 19.65 6.05 -0.35
CA LYS A 32 19.93 7.45 0.09
C LYS A 32 21.36 7.95 -0.21
N ILE A 33 22.39 7.10 -0.16
CA ILE A 33 23.78 7.52 0.04
C ILE A 33 24.66 7.55 -1.22
N GLN A 34 24.26 7.00 -2.36
CA GLN A 34 25.06 7.19 -3.59
C GLN A 34 24.70 8.51 -4.31
N GLY A 35 25.00 9.63 -3.63
CA GLY A 35 24.86 10.99 -4.13
C GLY A 35 25.95 11.39 -5.14
N GLY A 36 26.15 10.59 -6.20
CA GLY A 36 27.12 10.88 -7.26
C GLY A 36 26.61 10.71 -8.69
N SER A 37 25.42 10.12 -8.91
CA SER A 37 24.89 9.86 -10.26
C SER A 37 23.46 10.40 -10.40
N CYS A 38 23.23 11.25 -11.40
CA CYS A 38 21.90 11.78 -11.76
C CYS A 38 20.84 10.68 -11.94
N TYR A 39 21.24 9.47 -12.33
CA TYR A 39 20.34 8.33 -12.52
C TYR A 39 19.74 7.79 -11.21
N GLN A 40 20.41 7.97 -10.07
CA GLN A 40 19.94 7.45 -8.77
C GLN A 40 18.92 8.36 -8.10
N GLY A 41 19.06 9.69 -8.22
CA GLY A 41 18.04 10.63 -7.77
C GLY A 41 16.70 10.44 -8.50
N ILE A 42 16.76 10.12 -9.80
CA ILE A 42 15.59 9.79 -10.62
C ILE A 42 14.90 8.52 -10.14
N ALA A 43 15.66 7.46 -9.81
CA ALA A 43 15.08 6.21 -9.31
C ALA A 43 14.39 6.36 -7.94
N VAL A 44 14.98 7.15 -7.03
CA VAL A 44 14.35 7.49 -5.73
C VAL A 44 13.09 8.31 -5.91
N PHE A 45 13.11 9.28 -6.82
CA PHE A 45 11.93 10.09 -7.18
C PHE A 45 10.79 9.22 -7.71
N PHE A 46 11.07 8.32 -8.68
CA PHE A 46 10.06 7.39 -9.20
C PHE A 46 9.54 6.44 -8.12
N THR A 47 10.42 5.94 -7.25
CA THR A 47 10.02 5.09 -6.13
C THR A 47 9.05 5.83 -5.20
N ASN A 48 9.35 7.07 -4.85
CA ASN A 48 8.49 7.89 -4.00
C ASN A 48 7.14 8.18 -4.66
N ILE A 49 7.12 8.52 -5.96
CA ILE A 49 5.86 8.72 -6.70
C ILE A 49 5.01 7.46 -6.67
N ILE A 50 5.61 6.31 -6.97
CA ILE A 50 4.88 5.04 -7.04
C ILE A 50 4.36 4.65 -5.66
N MET A 51 5.14 4.86 -4.60
CA MET A 51 4.69 4.66 -3.22
C MET A 51 3.50 5.56 -2.89
N ILE A 52 3.58 6.86 -3.16
CA ILE A 52 2.49 7.81 -2.93
C ILE A 52 1.24 7.37 -3.71
N PHE A 53 1.40 7.03 -4.98
CA PHE A 53 0.30 6.56 -5.83
C PHE A 53 -0.35 5.29 -5.27
N CYS A 54 0.45 4.29 -4.87
CA CYS A 54 -0.07 3.04 -4.29
C CYS A 54 -0.79 3.28 -2.96
N LEU A 55 -0.28 4.18 -2.12
CA LEU A 55 -0.89 4.59 -0.85
C LEU A 55 -2.21 5.35 -1.08
N MET A 56 -2.25 6.25 -2.06
CA MET A 56 -3.48 6.94 -2.45
C MET A 56 -4.53 5.96 -2.93
N MET A 57 -4.16 4.99 -3.78
CA MET A 57 -5.09 3.96 -4.23
C MET A 57 -5.62 3.11 -3.07
N LEU A 58 -4.75 2.71 -2.14
CA LEU A 58 -5.18 1.98 -0.94
C LEU A 58 -6.16 2.81 -0.11
N SER A 59 -5.87 4.10 0.09
CA SER A 59 -6.76 5.04 0.80
C SER A 59 -8.13 5.15 0.14
N ILE A 60 -8.16 5.32 -1.19
CA ILE A 60 -9.38 5.41 -1.98
C ILE A 60 -10.18 4.11 -1.87
N SER A 61 -9.50 2.95 -1.92
CA SER A 61 -10.13 1.63 -1.74
C SER A 61 -10.92 1.57 -0.42
N PHE A 62 -10.29 1.99 0.68
CA PHE A 62 -10.93 1.99 1.99
C PHE A 62 -12.07 3.00 2.09
N PHE A 63 -11.90 4.20 1.54
CA PHE A 63 -12.97 5.19 1.48
C PHE A 63 -14.18 4.67 0.71
N LEU A 64 -13.96 4.02 -0.43
CA LEU A 64 -15.03 3.39 -1.21
C LEU A 64 -15.71 2.26 -0.46
N ALA A 65 -14.96 1.45 0.29
CA ALA A 65 -15.53 0.42 1.15
C ALA A 65 -16.39 1.03 2.27
N PHE A 66 -15.97 2.16 2.85
CA PHE A 66 -16.69 2.86 3.89
C PHE A 66 -18.07 3.36 3.41
N ILE A 67 -18.14 3.95 2.21
CA ILE A 67 -19.40 4.37 1.58
C ILE A 67 -20.20 3.20 0.97
N GLY A 68 -19.75 1.95 1.17
CA GLY A 68 -20.47 0.74 0.78
C GLY A 68 -20.23 0.28 -0.67
N ARG A 69 -19.29 0.86 -1.40
CA ARG A 69 -18.89 0.47 -2.77
C ARG A 69 -17.82 -0.64 -2.77
N ASN A 70 -18.10 -1.74 -2.08
CA ASN A 70 -17.13 -2.83 -1.83
C ASN A 70 -16.55 -3.47 -3.12
N LYS A 71 -17.33 -3.57 -4.20
CA LYS A 71 -16.83 -4.12 -5.48
C LYS A 71 -15.71 -3.25 -6.07
N ILE A 72 -15.90 -1.94 -6.10
CA ILE A 72 -14.92 -0.99 -6.65
C ILE A 72 -13.70 -0.90 -5.70
N ALA A 73 -13.95 -0.88 -4.39
CA ALA A 73 -12.89 -0.92 -3.38
C ALA A 73 -11.96 -2.14 -3.54
N LEU A 74 -12.52 -3.32 -3.79
CA LEU A 74 -11.75 -4.54 -4.05
C LEU A 74 -10.90 -4.41 -5.32
N ILE A 75 -11.47 -3.92 -6.42
CA ILE A 75 -10.74 -3.73 -7.69
C ILE A 75 -9.54 -2.79 -7.49
N ILE A 76 -9.74 -1.66 -6.82
CA ILE A 76 -8.66 -0.69 -6.55
C ILE A 76 -7.61 -1.30 -5.62
N SER A 77 -8.01 -2.11 -4.63
CA SER A 77 -7.06 -2.79 -3.73
C SER A 77 -6.21 -3.81 -4.47
N TYR A 78 -6.80 -4.61 -5.36
CA TYR A 78 -6.05 -5.54 -6.22
C TYR A 78 -5.05 -4.83 -7.12
N PHE A 79 -5.47 -3.73 -7.75
CA PHE A 79 -4.59 -2.93 -8.60
C PHE A 79 -3.45 -2.30 -7.78
N SER A 80 -3.73 -1.80 -6.58
CA SER A 80 -2.71 -1.31 -5.65
C SER A 80 -1.72 -2.41 -5.25
N LEU A 81 -2.20 -3.61 -4.92
CA LEU A 81 -1.34 -4.76 -4.61
C LEU A 81 -0.46 -5.15 -5.80
N PHE A 82 -1.02 -5.17 -7.01
CA PHE A 82 -0.25 -5.42 -8.23
C PHE A 82 0.88 -4.40 -8.41
N CYS A 83 0.61 -3.10 -8.21
CA CYS A 83 1.64 -2.07 -8.28
C CYS A 83 2.73 -2.28 -7.23
N TRP A 84 2.38 -2.65 -5.99
CA TRP A 84 3.36 -2.96 -4.96
C TRP A 84 4.26 -4.14 -5.34
N ILE A 85 3.69 -5.25 -5.82
CA ILE A 85 4.45 -6.44 -6.21
C ILE A 85 5.34 -6.15 -7.42
N PHE A 86 4.80 -5.46 -8.43
CA PHE A 86 5.55 -5.08 -9.62
C PHE A 86 6.74 -4.19 -9.25
N TRP A 87 6.52 -3.18 -8.42
CA TRP A 87 7.59 -2.29 -8.01
C TRP A 87 8.58 -2.95 -7.05
N ALA A 88 8.14 -3.89 -6.21
CA ALA A 88 9.02 -4.74 -5.41
C ALA A 88 10.00 -5.51 -6.32
N PHE A 89 9.49 -6.10 -7.41
CA PHE A 89 10.31 -6.81 -8.39
C PHE A 89 11.32 -5.88 -9.06
N VAL A 90 10.87 -4.73 -9.59
CA VAL A 90 11.74 -3.73 -10.23
C VAL A 90 12.85 -3.27 -9.28
N SER A 91 12.49 -2.95 -8.04
CA SER A 91 13.43 -2.45 -7.02
C SER A 91 14.43 -3.52 -6.56
N SER A 92 14.03 -4.79 -6.60
CA SER A 92 14.85 -5.93 -6.17
C SER A 92 15.89 -6.37 -7.22
N THR A 93 15.81 -5.87 -8.45
CA THR A 93 16.79 -6.18 -9.51
C THR A 93 18.21 -5.74 -9.16
N LYS A 94 18.36 -4.62 -8.46
CA LYS A 94 19.66 -4.09 -8.01
C LYS A 94 20.00 -4.45 -6.56
N TYR A 95 18.98 -4.54 -5.71
CA TYR A 95 19.14 -4.70 -4.26
C TYR A 95 18.08 -5.69 -3.72
N PRO A 96 18.25 -6.99 -3.95
CA PRO A 96 17.17 -7.97 -3.75
C PRO A 96 16.70 -8.06 -2.29
N MET A 97 17.62 -8.11 -1.34
CA MET A 97 17.30 -8.19 0.10
C MET A 97 16.59 -6.93 0.61
N GLN A 98 17.11 -5.73 0.29
CA GLN A 98 16.51 -4.48 0.76
C GLN A 98 15.19 -4.18 0.07
N GLY A 99 15.07 -4.42 -1.24
CA GLY A 99 13.85 -4.23 -2.01
C GLY A 99 12.72 -5.13 -1.51
N LEU A 100 13.00 -6.43 -1.37
CA LEU A 100 12.00 -7.39 -0.89
C LEU A 100 11.52 -7.06 0.52
N LEU A 101 12.43 -6.81 1.48
CA LEU A 101 12.04 -6.51 2.85
C LEU A 101 11.19 -5.23 2.94
N TYR A 102 11.57 -4.19 2.20
CA TYR A 102 10.89 -2.92 2.23
C TYR A 102 9.49 -2.98 1.60
N PHE A 103 9.36 -3.60 0.42
CA PHE A 103 8.07 -3.66 -0.29
C PHE A 103 7.15 -4.80 0.16
N SER A 104 7.69 -5.86 0.78
CA SER A 104 6.88 -6.96 1.33
C SER A 104 5.97 -6.52 2.46
N PHE A 105 6.43 -5.62 3.34
CA PHE A 105 5.59 -5.05 4.40
C PHE A 105 4.34 -4.35 3.85
N PHE A 106 4.51 -3.51 2.83
CA PHE A 106 3.40 -2.80 2.19
C PHE A 106 2.48 -3.74 1.42
N SER A 107 3.07 -4.71 0.71
CA SER A 107 2.31 -5.73 -0.02
C SER A 107 1.46 -6.57 0.94
N PHE A 108 2.01 -6.93 2.11
CA PHE A 108 1.30 -7.68 3.14
C PHE A 108 0.16 -6.86 3.76
N ALA A 109 0.39 -5.59 4.08
CA ALA A 109 -0.67 -4.70 4.58
C ALA A 109 -1.82 -4.56 3.58
N ASN A 110 -1.51 -4.47 2.29
CA ASN A 110 -2.52 -4.40 1.23
C ASN A 110 -3.25 -5.74 1.03
N PHE A 111 -2.55 -6.86 1.15
CA PHE A 111 -3.16 -8.19 1.13
C PHE A 111 -4.16 -8.37 2.29
N LEU A 112 -3.80 -7.94 3.51
CA LEU A 112 -4.71 -7.95 4.65
C LEU A 112 -5.95 -7.08 4.42
N SER A 113 -5.78 -5.93 3.77
CA SER A 113 -6.90 -5.07 3.37
C SER A 113 -7.87 -5.81 2.43
N ILE A 114 -7.35 -6.47 1.39
CA ILE A 114 -8.16 -7.24 0.45
C ILE A 114 -8.93 -8.35 1.17
N PHE A 115 -8.25 -9.15 2.01
CA PHE A 115 -8.88 -10.22 2.77
C PHE A 115 -10.03 -9.69 3.63
N TYR A 116 -9.80 -8.56 4.30
CA TYR A 116 -10.82 -7.91 5.10
C TYR A 116 -12.02 -7.45 4.26
N LEU A 117 -11.78 -6.84 3.10
CA LEU A 117 -12.84 -6.38 2.20
C LEU A 117 -13.69 -7.53 1.65
N ILE A 118 -13.08 -8.69 1.37
CA ILE A 118 -13.80 -9.91 0.97
C ILE A 118 -14.71 -10.37 2.10
N LYS A 119 -14.16 -10.53 3.31
CA LYS A 119 -14.93 -10.97 4.48
C LYS A 119 -16.07 -10.01 4.82
N ALA A 120 -15.83 -8.70 4.71
CA ALA A 120 -16.86 -7.68 4.93
C ALA A 120 -17.99 -7.74 3.89
N LYS A 121 -17.69 -8.14 2.64
CA LYS A 121 -18.69 -8.35 1.59
C LYS A 121 -19.54 -9.59 1.86
N GLU A 122 -18.94 -10.71 2.27
CA GLU A 122 -19.67 -11.94 2.61
C GLU A 122 -20.66 -11.72 3.76
N VAL A 123 -20.25 -11.07 4.84
CA VAL A 123 -21.11 -10.77 5.99
C VAL A 123 -22.29 -9.87 5.62
N ARG A 124 -22.14 -9.00 4.61
CA ARG A 124 -23.23 -8.15 4.12
C ARG A 124 -24.23 -8.96 3.30
N ASN A 125 -23.75 -9.81 2.39
CA ASN A 125 -24.60 -10.65 1.55
C ASN A 125 -25.42 -11.67 2.36
N GLN A 126 -24.99 -12.05 3.57
CA GLN A 126 -25.76 -12.93 4.47
C GLN A 126 -26.89 -12.20 5.22
N LYS A 127 -26.94 -10.86 5.18
CA LYS A 127 -27.94 -10.03 5.87
C LYS A 127 -28.99 -9.43 4.92
N GLU A 128 -28.77 -9.54 3.62
CA GLU A 128 -29.70 -9.19 2.55
C GLU A 128 -30.45 -10.46 2.13
#